data_AF-I2F5D3-F1
#
_entry.id   AF-I2F5D3-F1
#
_cell.length_a   1.000
_cell.length_b   1.000
_cell.length_c   1.000
_cell.angle_alpha   90.00
_cell.angle_beta   90.00
_cell.angle_gamma   90.00
#
_symmetry.space_group_name_H-M   'P 1'
#
loop_
_entity.id
_entity.type
_entity.pdbx_description
1 polymer ?
#
loop_
_entity_poly.entity_id
_entity_poly.type
_entity_poly.pdbx_seq_one_letter_code
_entity_poly.pdbx_strand_id
1 'polypeptide(L)'
;MKERVITFWLLFGGTLLATLSVNSFFGLLLTKREPFLAMIAGINSAIYFLGLAEKRSDLRKRYSHLLVGSFFSYVLSIYQVLVLFSIWLGGLLTSTCLLAFDEMNLPLIISGFALSFLFDFAKKQFETNNL
;
A
#
# COMPACT_ATOMS: atom_id res chain seq x y z
N MET A 1 -18.85 14.37 -10.23
CA MET A 1 -17.38 14.19 -10.35
C MET A 1 -16.77 13.45 -9.17
N LYS A 2 -17.07 13.83 -7.91
CA LYS A 2 -16.51 13.20 -6.69
C LYS A 2 -16.64 11.66 -6.65
N GLU A 3 -17.81 11.11 -7.00
CA GLU A 3 -18.05 9.65 -7.08
C GLU A 3 -17.14 8.91 -8.07
N ARG A 4 -16.83 9.51 -9.22
CA ARG A 4 -15.97 8.88 -10.23
C ARG A 4 -14.52 8.87 -9.76
N VAL A 5 -14.08 9.97 -9.14
CA VAL A 5 -12.73 10.12 -8.58
C VAL A 5 -12.47 9.10 -7.47
N ILE A 6 -13.39 8.94 -6.52
CA ILE A 6 -13.21 7.96 -5.45
C ILE A 6 -13.24 6.52 -5.96
N THR A 7 -14.11 6.22 -6.93
CA THR A 7 -14.17 4.89 -7.54
C THR A 7 -12.85 4.57 -8.25
N PHE A 8 -12.29 5.54 -8.96
CA PHE A 8 -10.98 5.40 -9.59
C PHE A 8 -9.88 5.11 -8.56
N TRP A 9 -9.80 5.90 -7.48
CA TRP A 9 -8.76 5.70 -6.46
C TRP A 9 -8.89 4.38 -5.70
N LEU A 10 -10.11 3.94 -5.40
CA LEU A 10 -10.34 2.65 -4.77
C LEU A 10 -9.94 1.50 -5.71
N LEU A 11 -10.31 1.58 -6.99
CA LEU A 11 -9.95 0.57 -7.97
C LEU A 11 -8.45 0.53 -8.24
N PHE A 12 -7.82 1.70 -8.36
CA PHE A 12 -6.38 1.82 -8.54
C PHE A 12 -5.62 1.24 -7.34
N GLY A 13 -5.93 1.68 -6.12
CA GLY A 13 -5.26 1.21 -4.90
C GLY A 13 -5.46 -0.29 -4.67
N GLY A 14 -6.69 -0.79 -4.85
CA GLY A 14 -7.01 -2.21 -4.72
C GLY A 14 -6.25 -3.08 -5.72
N THR A 15 -6.28 -2.71 -7.00
CA THR A 15 -5.61 -3.47 -8.07
C THR A 15 -4.09 -3.42 -7.93
N LEU A 16 -3.53 -2.25 -7.59
CA LEU A 16 -2.10 -2.08 -7.37
C LEU A 16 -1.61 -3.00 -6.24
N LEU A 17 -2.26 -2.97 -5.07
CA LEU A 17 -1.87 -3.82 -3.95
C LEU A 17 -2.15 -5.30 -4.19
N ALA A 18 -3.21 -5.66 -4.92
CA ALA A 18 -3.45 -7.05 -5.31
C ALA A 18 -2.31 -7.58 -6.19
N THR A 19 -1.90 -6.78 -7.18
CA THR A 19 -0.79 -7.13 -8.07
C THR A 19 0.52 -7.26 -7.31
N LEU A 20 0.80 -6.33 -6.40
CA LEU A 20 2.00 -6.35 -5.55
C LEU A 20 2.00 -7.51 -4.54
N SER A 21 0.82 -7.87 -4.03
CA SER A 21 0.62 -9.05 -3.17
C SER A 21 0.98 -10.33 -3.94
N VAL A 22 0.42 -10.52 -5.15
CA VAL A 22 0.76 -11.66 -6.00
C VAL A 22 2.25 -11.66 -6.36
N ASN A 23 2.81 -10.51 -6.73
CA ASN A 23 4.24 -10.35 -7.05
C ASN A 23 5.14 -10.78 -5.88
N SER A 24 4.79 -10.34 -4.66
CA SER A 24 5.54 -10.67 -3.43
C SER A 24 5.35 -12.13 -3.00
N PHE A 25 4.19 -12.71 -3.24
CA PHE A 25 3.89 -14.09 -2.85
C PHE A 25 4.72 -15.11 -3.64
N PHE A 26 4.90 -14.84 -4.94
CA PHE A 26 5.67 -15.68 -5.85
C PHE A 26 7.13 -15.25 -6.00
N GLY A 27 7.49 -14.02 -5.60
CA GLY A 27 8.84 -13.49 -5.72
C GLY A 27 9.24 -13.26 -7.18
N LEU A 28 8.39 -12.56 -7.93
CA LEU A 28 8.55 -12.40 -9.39
C LEU A 28 9.45 -11.22 -9.76
N LEU A 29 8.88 -10.03 -9.96
CA LEU A 29 9.58 -8.85 -10.48
C LEU A 29 10.13 -7.99 -9.34
N LEU A 30 11.45 -7.78 -9.29
CA LEU A 30 12.13 -6.86 -8.37
C LEU A 30 11.68 -7.03 -6.92
N THR A 31 11.48 -8.28 -6.48
CA THR A 31 10.90 -8.60 -5.17
C THR A 31 11.30 -10.00 -4.74
N LYS A 32 11.88 -10.11 -3.53
CA LYS A 32 12.10 -11.38 -2.84
C LYS A 32 10.77 -12.04 -2.49
N ARG A 33 10.74 -13.36 -2.53
CA ARG A 33 9.56 -14.13 -2.11
C ARG A 33 9.29 -13.93 -0.62
N GLU A 34 8.23 -13.20 -0.30
CA GLU A 34 7.82 -12.87 1.08
C GLU A 34 6.32 -13.10 1.27
N PRO A 35 5.87 -14.35 1.50
CA PRO A 35 4.46 -14.70 1.53
C PRO A 35 3.68 -14.03 2.67
N PHE A 36 4.34 -13.76 3.80
CA PHE A 36 3.70 -13.06 4.93
C PHE A 36 3.39 -11.61 4.58
N LEU A 37 4.36 -10.88 4.04
CA LEU A 37 4.17 -9.50 3.59
C LEU A 37 3.16 -9.43 2.43
N ALA A 38 3.22 -10.39 1.51
CA ALA A 38 2.25 -10.54 0.44
C ALA A 38 0.82 -10.67 0.98
N MET A 39 0.61 -11.47 2.03
CA MET A 39 -0.69 -11.62 2.66
C MET A 39 -1.17 -10.30 3.29
N ILE A 40 -0.30 -9.55 3.96
CA ILE A 40 -0.63 -8.24 4.52
C ILE A 40 -1.03 -7.25 3.40
N ALA A 41 -0.26 -7.21 2.30
CA ALA A 41 -0.60 -6.39 1.13
C ALA A 41 -1.95 -6.81 0.50
N GLY A 42 -2.25 -8.11 0.50
CA GLY A 42 -3.52 -8.66 0.04
C GLY A 42 -4.71 -8.26 0.93
N ILE A 43 -4.54 -8.30 2.26
CA ILE A 43 -5.54 -7.79 3.22
C ILE A 43 -5.77 -6.30 2.97
N ASN A 44 -4.69 -5.53 2.77
CA ASN A 44 -4.81 -4.11 2.50
C ASN A 44 -5.55 -3.85 1.17
N SER A 45 -5.26 -4.62 0.12
CA SER A 45 -6.02 -4.60 -1.15
C SER A 45 -7.51 -4.86 -0.95
N ALA A 46 -7.88 -5.82 -0.08
CA ALA A 46 -9.27 -6.11 0.23
C ALA A 46 -10.00 -4.90 0.84
N ILE A 47 -9.33 -4.06 1.64
CA ILE A 47 -9.92 -2.84 2.20
C ILE A 47 -10.41 -1.90 1.09
N TYR A 48 -9.64 -1.75 0.01
CA TYR A 48 -10.02 -0.93 -1.15
C TYR A 48 -11.20 -1.55 -1.91
N PHE A 49 -11.21 -2.87 -2.13
CA PHE A 49 -12.32 -3.55 -2.79
C PHE A 49 -13.61 -3.52 -1.98
N LEU A 50 -13.53 -3.61 -0.64
CA LEU A 50 -14.68 -3.39 0.23
C LEU A 50 -15.25 -1.98 0.05
N GLY A 51 -14.39 -0.95 -0.07
CA GLY A 51 -14.82 0.40 -0.41
C GLY A 51 -15.47 0.53 -1.80
N LEU A 52 -15.15 -0.34 -2.74
CA LEU A 52 -15.84 -0.40 -4.04
C LEU A 52 -17.20 -1.09 -3.96
N ALA A 53 -17.34 -2.07 -3.07
CA ALA A 53 -18.59 -2.81 -2.86
C ALA A 53 -19.65 -1.96 -2.12
N GLU A 54 -19.23 -0.94 -1.37
CA GLU A 54 -20.13 0.01 -0.73
C GLU A 54 -21.03 0.75 -1.73
N LYS A 55 -22.24 1.14 -1.28
CA LYS A 55 -23.21 1.85 -2.13
C LYS A 55 -22.60 3.14 -2.69
N ARG A 56 -22.79 3.40 -3.99
CA ARG A 56 -22.22 4.58 -4.65
C ARG A 56 -22.62 5.91 -4.00
N SER A 57 -23.83 5.98 -3.43
CA SER A 57 -24.35 7.13 -2.71
C SER A 57 -23.70 7.36 -1.35
N ASP A 58 -23.14 6.32 -0.73
CA ASP A 58 -22.50 6.40 0.60
C ASP A 58 -21.03 6.81 0.44
N LEU A 59 -20.82 8.04 -0.04
CA LEU A 59 -19.49 8.60 -0.28
C LEU A 59 -18.63 8.56 0.99
N ARG A 60 -19.24 8.75 2.15
CA ARG A 60 -18.55 8.79 3.44
C ARG A 60 -17.84 7.48 3.73
N LYS A 61 -18.55 6.35 3.68
CA LYS A 61 -17.94 5.03 3.92
C LYS A 61 -16.85 4.74 2.90
N ARG A 62 -17.09 5.06 1.63
CA ARG A 62 -16.09 4.86 0.57
C ARG A 62 -14.81 5.65 0.84
N TYR A 63 -14.92 6.90 1.34
CA TYR A 63 -13.75 7.69 1.73
C TYR A 63 -13.07 7.12 2.97
N SER A 64 -13.81 6.54 3.91
CA SER A 64 -13.22 5.81 5.05
C SER A 64 -12.37 4.63 4.61
N HIS A 65 -12.86 3.81 3.67
CA HIS A 65 -12.07 2.71 3.11
C HIS A 65 -10.81 3.20 2.40
N LEU A 66 -10.93 4.27 1.59
CA LEU A 66 -9.77 4.88 0.93
C LEU A 66 -8.75 5.41 1.94
N LEU A 67 -9.21 6.03 3.02
CA LEU A 67 -8.36 6.59 4.09
C LEU A 67 -7.64 5.48 4.86
N VAL A 68 -8.36 4.44 5.28
CA VAL A 68 -7.78 3.30 5.99
C VAL A 68 -6.77 2.58 5.09
N GLY A 69 -7.15 2.24 3.85
CA GLY A 69 -6.26 1.55 2.93
C GLY A 69 -4.99 2.36 2.60
N SER A 70 -5.12 3.67 2.39
CA SER A 70 -3.96 4.54 2.11
C SER A 70 -3.04 4.68 3.32
N PHE A 71 -3.60 4.78 4.53
CA PHE A 71 -2.82 4.78 5.77
C PHE A 71 -2.05 3.48 5.96
N PHE A 72 -2.71 2.32 5.81
CA PHE A 72 -2.04 1.02 5.92
C PHE A 72 -0.96 0.84 4.87
N SER A 73 -1.18 1.31 3.64
CA SER A 73 -0.17 1.29 2.56
C SER A 73 1.08 2.10 2.93
N TYR A 74 0.88 3.25 3.57
CA TYR A 74 1.98 4.08 4.04
C TYR A 74 2.76 3.41 5.17
N VAL A 75 2.07 2.85 6.17
CA VAL A 75 2.69 2.10 7.28
C VAL A 75 3.49 0.91 6.77
N LEU A 76 2.95 0.18 5.79
CA LEU A 76 3.62 -0.95 5.15
C LEU A 76 4.94 -0.52 4.48
N SER A 77 4.94 0.64 3.81
CA SER A 77 6.13 1.19 3.18
C SER A 77 7.19 1.61 4.21
N ILE A 78 6.79 2.29 5.29
CA ILE A 78 7.71 2.62 6.40
C ILE A 78 8.32 1.35 6.98
N TYR A 79 7.51 0.32 7.23
CA TYR A 79 8.00 -0.97 7.73
C TYR A 79 9.07 -1.56 6.82
N GLN A 80 8.84 -1.57 5.50
CA GLN A 80 9.80 -2.05 4.52
C GLN A 80 11.10 -1.23 4.51
N VAL A 81 11.02 0.09 4.62
CA VAL A 81 12.22 0.96 4.75
C VAL A 81 13.00 0.62 6.01
N LEU A 82 12.34 0.36 7.15
CA LEU A 82 13.00 -0.04 8.39
C LEU A 82 13.66 -1.42 8.28
N VAL A 83 13.02 -2.38 7.61
CA VAL A 83 13.59 -3.70 7.34
C VAL A 83 14.86 -3.56 6.48
N LEU A 84 14.79 -2.77 5.41
CA LEU A 84 15.96 -2.49 4.56
C LEU A 84 17.10 -1.84 5.33
N PHE A 85 16.79 -0.85 6.17
CA PHE A 85 17.79 -0.18 7.01
C PHE A 85 18.43 -1.17 7.99
N SER A 86 17.64 -2.11 8.52
CA SER A 86 18.12 -3.15 9.45
C SER A 86 19.05 -4.15 8.74
N ILE A 87 18.70 -4.59 7.52
CA ILE A 87 19.55 -5.45 6.69
C ILE A 87 20.86 -4.74 6.36
N TRP A 88 20.78 -3.46 5.98
CA TRP A 88 21.94 -2.63 5.69
C TRP A 88 22.88 -2.49 6.89
N LEU A 89 22.34 -2.21 8.08
CA LEU A 89 23.13 -2.17 9.33
C LEU A 89 23.80 -3.51 9.63
N GLY A 90 23.09 -4.63 9.43
CA GLY A 90 23.65 -5.97 9.59
C GLY A 90 24.80 -6.27 8.62
N GLY A 91 24.67 -5.85 7.36
CA GLY A 91 25.74 -5.95 6.35
C GLY A 91 26.96 -5.11 6.71
N LEU A 92 26.75 -3.92 7.26
CA LEU A 92 27.82 -3.03 7.74
C LEU A 92 28.58 -3.65 8.92
N LEU A 93 27.88 -4.27 9.87
CA LEU A 93 28.51 -4.97 11.01
C LEU A 93 29.30 -6.21 10.59
N THR A 94 28.90 -6.88 9.51
CA THR A 94 29.53 -8.12 9.02
C THR A 94 30.54 -7.89 7.89
N SER A 95 30.84 -6.63 7.53
CA SER A 95 31.73 -6.24 6.42
C SER A 95 31.32 -6.80 5.04
N THR A 96 30.05 -7.19 4.89
CA THR A 96 29.47 -7.67 3.63
C THR A 96 28.37 -6.69 3.22
N CYS A 97 28.77 -5.55 2.64
CA CYS A 97 27.81 -4.55 2.18
C CYS A 97 27.40 -4.86 0.73
N LEU A 98 26.40 -5.72 0.56
CA LEU A 98 25.69 -5.91 -0.70
C LEU A 98 24.19 -5.83 -0.44
N LEU A 99 23.63 -4.61 -0.54
CA LEU A 99 22.20 -4.42 -0.78
C LEU A 99 21.92 -4.95 -2.19
N ALA A 100 21.65 -6.25 -2.30
CA ALA A 100 21.12 -6.80 -3.55
C ALA A 100 19.72 -6.21 -3.77
N PHE A 101 19.48 -5.62 -4.95
CA PHE A 101 18.17 -5.09 -5.33
C PHE A 101 17.05 -6.13 -5.17
N ASP A 102 17.43 -7.41 -5.26
CA ASP A 102 16.56 -8.58 -5.15
C ASP A 102 16.00 -8.77 -3.73
N GLU A 103 16.69 -8.26 -2.70
CA GLU A 103 16.22 -8.23 -1.31
C GLU A 103 15.21 -7.09 -1.08
N MET A 104 15.10 -6.14 -2.01
CA MET A 104 14.29 -4.94 -1.84
C MET A 104 12.92 -5.11 -2.49
N ASN A 105 11.85 -5.00 -1.71
CA ASN A 105 10.48 -4.96 -2.23
C ASN A 105 10.15 -3.54 -2.75
N LEU A 106 10.99 -3.04 -3.66
CA LEU A 106 10.93 -1.67 -4.20
C LEU A 106 9.56 -1.27 -4.76
N PRO A 107 8.87 -2.14 -5.54
CA PRO A 107 7.53 -1.82 -6.04
C PRO A 107 6.54 -1.51 -4.91
N LEU A 108 6.62 -2.23 -3.80
CA LEU A 108 5.76 -2.04 -2.63
C LEU A 108 6.08 -0.74 -1.88
N ILE A 109 7.36 -0.43 -1.71
CA ILE A 109 7.83 0.79 -1.04
C ILE A 109 7.35 2.03 -1.81
N ILE A 110 7.65 2.08 -3.11
CA ILE A 110 7.30 3.21 -3.99
C ILE A 110 5.78 3.38 -4.01
N SER A 111 5.04 2.28 -4.17
CA SER A 111 3.58 2.32 -4.20
C SER A 111 2.99 2.79 -2.88
N GLY A 112 3.51 2.34 -1.73
CA GLY A 112 3.01 2.78 -0.43
C GLY A 112 3.28 4.25 -0.13
N PHE A 113 4.42 4.81 -0.56
CA PHE A 113 4.65 6.27 -0.51
C PHE A 113 3.76 7.03 -1.51
N ALA A 114 3.55 6.52 -2.71
CA ALA A 114 2.62 7.15 -3.65
C ALA A 114 1.18 7.19 -3.10
N LEU A 115 0.75 6.11 -2.45
CA LEU A 115 -0.57 6.02 -1.82
C LEU A 115 -0.69 6.89 -0.57
N SER A 116 0.40 7.33 0.07
CA SER A 116 0.33 8.25 1.22
C SER A 116 -0.19 9.63 0.83
N PHE A 117 0.03 10.10 -0.41
CA PHE A 117 -0.60 11.32 -0.92
C PHE A 117 -2.12 11.20 -1.02
N LEU A 118 -2.63 9.97 -1.22
CA LEU A 118 -4.07 9.72 -1.19
C LEU A 118 -4.66 9.80 0.22
N PHE A 119 -3.85 9.59 1.25
CA PHE A 119 -4.31 9.74 2.63
C PHE A 119 -4.70 11.19 2.92
N ASP A 120 -3.84 12.16 2.60
CA ASP A 120 -4.13 13.58 2.81
C ASP A 120 -5.35 14.03 1.99
N PHE A 121 -5.47 13.54 0.76
CA PHE A 121 -6.64 13.78 -0.07
C PHE A 121 -7.92 13.20 0.55
N ALA A 122 -7.89 11.92 0.96
CA ALA A 122 -9.04 11.23 1.53
C ALA A 122 -9.47 11.85 2.87
N LYS A 123 -8.51 12.23 3.71
CA LYS A 123 -8.74 12.91 4.99
C LYS A 123 -9.48 14.24 4.79
N LYS A 124 -8.99 15.10 3.90
CA LYS A 124 -9.66 16.38 3.57
C LYS A 124 -11.09 16.18 3.08
N GLN A 125 -11.32 15.19 2.21
CA GLN A 125 -12.67 14.90 1.71
C GLN A 125 -13.58 14.28 2.78
N PHE A 126 -13.04 13.45 3.67
CA PHE A 126 -13.81 12.86 4.77
C PHE A 126 -14.28 13.95 5.76
N GLU A 127 -13.40 14.87 6.14
CA GLU A 127 -13.74 16.01 7.02
C GLU A 127 -14.77 16.95 6.38
N THR A 128 -14.65 17.21 5.07
CA THR A 128 -15.58 18.09 4.34
C THR A 128 -16.99 17.49 4.18
N ASN A 129 -17.11 16.17 4.08
CA ASN A 129 -18.42 15.49 3.95
C ASN A 129 -19.06 15.14 5.32
N ASN A 130 -18.50 15.60 6.44
CA ASN A 130 -19.09 15.49 7.78
C ASN A 130 -19.97 16.71 8.17
N LEU A 131 -20.04 17.73 7.30
CA LEU A 131 -20.96 18.88 7.35
C LEU A 131 -22.08 18.70 6.33
#